data_AF-A0A1I7EU82-F1
#
_entry.id   AF-A0A1I7EU82-F1
#
_cell.length_a   1.000
_cell.length_b   1.000
_cell.length_c   1.000
_cell.angle_alpha   90.00
_cell.angle_beta   90.00
_cell.angle_gamma   90.00
#
_symmetry.space_group_name_H-M   'P 1'
#
loop_
_entity.id
_entity.type
_entity.pdbx_description
1 polymer ?
#
loop_
_entity_poly.entity_id
_entity_poly.type
_entity_poly.pdbx_seq_one_letter_code
_entity_poly.pdbx_strand_id
1 'polypeptide(L)'
;MKKLIVLLVMSMALFSCSLDDDTVNFHYEYLETAYAEFPEEMTVNGSYQINLYYYLPTDCYAFNGIEYYYTGDFERTVAINVTVNDASNCETLEEAEPDITYFNFNPQMAGTYTFKFLSGMDESTGEYTYIDYEVEVLE
;
A
#
# COMPACT_ATOMS: atom_id res chain seq x y z
N MET A 1 40.56 -41.31 -25.75
CA MET A 1 39.48 -41.10 -24.76
C MET A 1 39.09 -39.62 -24.73
N LYS A 2 38.43 -39.11 -25.78
CA LYS A 2 37.98 -37.70 -25.87
C LYS A 2 36.50 -37.58 -26.27
N LYS A 3 35.92 -38.67 -26.80
CA LYS A 3 34.50 -38.75 -27.21
C LYS A 3 33.53 -39.06 -26.06
N LEU A 4 34.03 -39.44 -24.88
CA LEU A 4 33.21 -39.73 -23.69
C LEU A 4 32.83 -38.46 -22.90
N ILE A 5 33.59 -37.37 -23.05
CA ILE A 5 33.35 -36.12 -22.31
C ILE A 5 32.16 -35.36 -22.92
N VAL A 6 32.01 -35.42 -24.25
CA VAL A 6 30.91 -34.75 -24.96
C VAL A 6 29.54 -35.37 -24.62
N LEU A 7 29.50 -36.69 -24.35
CA LEU A 7 28.26 -37.38 -24.00
C LEU A 7 27.75 -37.02 -22.59
N LEU A 8 28.65 -36.68 -21.66
CA LEU A 8 28.33 -36.33 -20.27
C LEU A 8 27.75 -34.91 -20.15
N VAL A 9 28.17 -33.99 -21.01
CA VAL A 9 27.66 -32.60 -21.02
C VAL A 9 26.25 -32.54 -21.61
N MET A 10 25.92 -33.44 -22.54
CA MET A 10 24.61 -33.47 -23.19
C MET A 10 23.51 -34.10 -22.31
N SER A 11 23.87 -34.95 -21.34
CA SER A 11 22.89 -35.55 -20.41
C SER A 11 22.46 -34.62 -19.27
N MET A 12 23.21 -33.57 -18.96
CA MET A 12 22.84 -32.58 -17.94
C MET A 12 21.82 -31.53 -18.42
N ALA A 13 21.58 -31.44 -19.74
CA ALA A 13 20.62 -30.49 -20.32
C ALA A 13 19.15 -30.92 -20.19
N LEU A 14 18.87 -32.13 -19.69
CA LEU A 14 17.50 -32.66 -19.54
C LEU A 14 16.92 -32.49 -18.14
N PHE A 15 17.69 -31.96 -17.18
CA PHE A 15 17.13 -31.43 -15.92
C PHE A 15 16.62 -30.01 -16.16
N SER A 16 15.66 -29.85 -17.09
CA SER A 16 14.78 -28.69 -17.05
C SER A 16 13.95 -28.87 -15.79
N CYS A 17 14.27 -28.12 -14.74
CA CYS A 17 13.41 -28.01 -13.58
C CYS A 17 12.07 -27.47 -14.08
N SER A 18 11.04 -28.31 -14.18
CA SER A 18 9.67 -27.82 -14.24
C SER A 18 9.44 -27.17 -12.88
N LEU A 19 9.41 -25.84 -12.85
CA LEU A 19 8.81 -25.12 -11.75
C LEU A 19 7.32 -25.46 -11.85
N ASP A 20 6.92 -26.50 -11.12
CA ASP A 20 5.53 -26.77 -10.80
C ASP A 20 5.10 -25.56 -9.97
N ASP A 21 4.49 -24.59 -10.64
CA ASP A 21 4.26 -23.26 -10.12
C ASP A 21 2.97 -23.28 -9.29
N ASP A 22 3.01 -24.01 -8.17
CA ASP A 22 2.05 -23.88 -7.07
C ASP A 22 2.32 -22.57 -6.29
N THR A 23 2.74 -21.51 -6.97
CA THR A 23 2.89 -20.19 -6.36
C THR A 23 1.52 -19.52 -6.32
N VAL A 24 1.11 -19.15 -5.11
CA VAL A 24 -0.01 -18.23 -4.92
C VAL A 24 0.38 -16.92 -5.59
N ASN A 25 -0.28 -16.59 -6.69
CA ASN A 25 -0.09 -15.32 -7.37
C ASN A 25 -0.71 -14.21 -6.52
N PHE A 26 0.03 -13.12 -6.37
CA PHE A 26 -0.45 -11.93 -5.71
C PHE A 26 0.11 -10.69 -6.42
N HIS A 27 -0.65 -9.60 -6.34
CA HIS A 27 -0.22 -8.28 -6.80
C HIS A 27 -0.45 -7.23 -5.73
N TYR A 28 0.07 -6.03 -6.00
CA TYR A 28 -0.08 -4.87 -5.12
C TYR A 28 -1.09 -3.91 -5.72
N GLU A 29 -1.97 -3.40 -4.86
CA GLU A 29 -2.93 -2.35 -5.20
C GLU A 29 -2.89 -1.25 -4.13
N TYR A 30 -3.46 -0.09 -4.46
CA TYR A 30 -3.78 0.92 -3.47
C TYR A 30 -5.26 0.84 -3.09
N LEU A 31 -5.55 0.98 -1.80
CA LEU A 31 -6.91 1.12 -1.31
C LEU A 31 -7.27 2.56 -1.02
N GLU A 32 -8.55 2.85 -1.22
CA GLU A 32 -9.17 4.10 -0.83
C GLU A 32 -9.19 4.23 0.69
N THR A 33 -8.79 5.40 1.17
CA THR A 33 -9.00 5.79 2.57
C THR A 33 -10.43 6.26 2.72
N ALA A 34 -11.19 5.65 3.62
CA ALA A 34 -12.56 6.06 3.93
C ALA A 34 -12.56 7.41 4.66
N TYR A 35 -11.74 7.52 5.71
CA TYR A 35 -11.48 8.77 6.43
C TYR A 35 -10.21 8.67 7.26
N ALA A 36 -9.70 9.82 7.71
CA ALA A 36 -8.58 9.92 8.62
C ALA A 36 -8.97 10.64 9.91
N GLU A 37 -8.33 10.24 11.01
CA GLU A 37 -8.46 10.91 12.31
C GLU A 37 -7.11 11.46 12.77
N PHE A 38 -7.15 12.69 13.27
CA PHE A 38 -5.99 13.45 13.69
C PHE A 38 -6.08 13.74 15.20
N PRO A 39 -4.93 13.89 15.88
CA PRO A 39 -4.91 14.45 17.22
C PRO A 39 -5.51 15.86 17.25
N GLU A 40 -6.08 16.24 18.40
CA GLU A 40 -6.75 17.53 18.59
C GLU A 40 -5.81 18.73 18.38
N GLU A 41 -4.56 18.59 18.84
CA GLU A 41 -3.53 19.62 18.71
C GLU A 41 -2.18 18.99 18.33
N MET A 42 -1.41 19.72 17.50
CA MET A 42 -0.06 19.35 17.12
C MET A 42 0.89 20.54 17.22
N THR A 43 2.10 20.31 17.70
CA THR A 43 3.18 21.29 17.83
C THR A 43 4.43 20.78 17.13
N VAL A 44 5.32 21.68 16.73
CA VAL A 44 6.61 21.32 16.14
C VAL A 44 7.42 20.39 17.05
N ASN A 45 8.22 19.51 16.42
CA ASN A 45 9.04 18.49 17.08
C ASN A 45 8.26 17.43 17.89
N GLY A 46 6.93 17.40 17.75
CA GLY A 46 6.08 16.34 18.29
C GLY A 46 6.12 15.04 17.48
N SER A 47 5.39 14.05 17.97
CA SER A 47 5.14 12.78 17.27
C SER A 47 3.68 12.42 17.43
N TYR A 48 2.97 12.38 16.31
CA TYR A 48 1.51 12.32 16.28
C TYR A 48 1.07 11.11 15.46
N GLN A 49 0.27 10.24 16.07
CA GLN A 49 -0.33 9.13 15.35
C GLN A 49 -1.54 9.65 14.56
N ILE A 50 -1.53 9.45 13.24
CA ILE A 50 -2.66 9.72 12.36
C ILE A 50 -3.25 8.38 11.96
N ASN A 51 -4.53 8.18 12.29
CA ASN A 51 -5.24 6.95 11.98
C ASN A 51 -5.91 7.08 10.60
N LEU A 52 -5.83 6.03 9.81
CA LEU A 52 -6.56 5.88 8.56
C LEU A 52 -7.52 4.71 8.69
N TYR A 53 -8.74 4.94 8.21
CA TYR A 53 -9.80 3.96 8.19
C TYR A 53 -10.08 3.55 6.74
N TYR A 54 -10.23 2.26 6.49
CA TYR A 54 -10.41 1.69 5.15
C TYR A 54 -11.24 0.40 5.22
N TYR A 55 -11.70 -0.06 4.07
CA TYR A 55 -12.46 -1.31 3.96
C TYR A 55 -11.73 -2.26 3.04
N LEU A 56 -11.65 -3.53 3.43
CA LEU A 56 -11.16 -4.59 2.54
C LEU A 56 -12.32 -5.10 1.69
N PRO A 57 -12.23 -5.07 0.34
CA PRO A 57 -13.32 -5.53 -0.51
C PRO A 57 -13.66 -7.02 -0.34
N THR A 58 -12.62 -7.84 -0.15
CA THR A 58 -12.73 -9.30 0.01
C THR A 58 -11.66 -9.83 0.95
N ASP A 59 -11.82 -11.08 1.40
CA ASP A 59 -10.85 -11.81 2.22
C ASP A 59 -9.51 -12.13 1.51
N CYS A 60 -9.38 -11.81 0.22
CA CYS A 60 -8.14 -11.91 -0.55
C CYS A 60 -7.25 -10.68 -0.42
N TYR A 61 -7.76 -9.58 0.13
CA TYR A 61 -6.98 -8.38 0.39
C TYR A 61 -6.29 -8.49 1.75
N ALA A 62 -5.04 -8.06 1.81
CA ALA A 62 -4.28 -7.96 3.06
C ALA A 62 -3.50 -6.64 3.09
N PHE A 63 -3.53 -5.96 4.24
CA PHE A 63 -2.71 -4.77 4.47
C PHE A 63 -1.22 -5.09 4.23
N ASN A 64 -0.58 -4.26 3.41
CA ASN A 64 0.85 -4.37 3.13
C ASN A 64 1.65 -3.21 3.73
N GLY A 65 1.14 -1.99 3.63
CA GLY A 65 1.84 -0.81 4.12
C GLY A 65 1.11 0.49 3.83
N ILE A 66 1.79 1.60 4.15
CA ILE A 66 1.36 2.96 3.84
C ILE A 66 2.43 3.60 2.98
N GLU A 67 2.02 4.10 1.83
CA GLU A 67 2.85 4.93 0.98
C GLU A 67 2.67 6.39 1.38
N TYR A 68 3.78 7.10 1.62
CA TYR A 68 3.77 8.46 2.16
C TYR A 68 4.75 9.35 1.39
N TYR A 69 4.22 10.38 0.74
CA TYR A 69 4.98 11.36 -0.02
C TYR A 69 4.75 12.77 0.51
N TYR A 70 5.72 13.65 0.29
CA TYR A 70 5.61 15.06 0.63
C TYR A 70 5.94 15.93 -0.59
N THR A 71 5.11 16.95 -0.82
CA THR A 71 5.34 17.98 -1.82
C THR A 71 5.62 19.29 -1.10
N GLY A 72 6.87 19.75 -1.15
CA GLY A 72 7.29 20.91 -0.38
C GLY A 72 7.09 20.71 1.13
N ASP A 73 6.82 21.82 1.81
CA ASP A 73 6.88 21.87 3.27
C ASP A 73 5.60 21.38 3.95
N PHE A 74 4.44 21.63 3.34
CA PHE A 74 3.13 21.52 3.99
C PHE A 74 2.16 20.53 3.33
N GLU A 75 2.47 19.94 2.17
CA GLU A 75 1.58 18.94 1.55
C GLU A 75 2.08 17.53 1.83
N ARG A 76 1.19 16.63 2.25
CA ARG A 76 1.43 15.20 2.49
C ARG A 76 0.43 14.37 1.70
N THR A 77 0.92 13.48 0.84
CA THR A 77 0.08 12.56 0.08
C THR A 77 0.26 11.16 0.65
N VAL A 78 -0.85 10.50 0.97
CA VAL A 78 -0.85 9.22 1.69
C VAL A 78 -1.77 8.23 0.97
N ALA A 79 -1.30 6.99 0.79
CA ALA A 79 -2.09 5.90 0.23
C ALA A 79 -1.87 4.61 1.02
N ILE A 80 -2.91 3.81 1.18
CA ILE A 80 -2.81 2.48 1.78
C ILE A 80 -2.45 1.50 0.68
N ASN A 81 -1.40 0.72 0.89
CA ASN A 81 -1.00 -0.35 -0.02
C ASN A 81 -1.45 -1.71 0.54
N VAL A 82 -1.97 -2.55 -0.35
CA VAL A 82 -2.43 -3.90 -0.03
C VAL A 82 -1.83 -4.91 -0.98
N THR A 83 -1.76 -6.14 -0.51
CA THR A 83 -1.55 -7.32 -1.34
C THR A 83 -2.90 -7.97 -1.62
N VAL A 84 -3.13 -8.35 -2.87
CA VAL A 84 -4.35 -9.06 -3.29
C VAL A 84 -3.95 -10.45 -3.77
N ASN A 85 -4.55 -11.48 -3.20
CA ASN A 85 -4.38 -12.86 -3.65
C ASN A 85 -5.27 -13.13 -4.86
N ASP A 86 -4.69 -13.62 -5.96
CA ASP A 86 -5.40 -13.96 -7.21
C ASP A 86 -6.25 -15.24 -7.12
N ALA A 87 -6.57 -15.69 -5.91
CA ALA A 87 -7.43 -16.84 -5.68
C ALA A 87 -8.82 -16.62 -6.30
N SER A 88 -9.39 -17.69 -6.86
CA SER A 88 -10.70 -17.63 -7.51
C SER A 88 -11.89 -17.70 -6.54
N ASN A 89 -11.63 -17.89 -5.25
CA ASN A 89 -12.64 -18.19 -4.22
C ASN A 89 -12.73 -17.13 -3.12
N CYS A 90 -12.37 -15.87 -3.41
CA CYS A 90 -12.48 -14.77 -2.47
C CYS A 90 -13.95 -14.53 -2.08
N GLU A 91 -14.20 -14.31 -0.80
CA GLU A 91 -15.51 -13.92 -0.28
C GLU A 91 -15.55 -12.41 -0.01
N THR A 92 -16.62 -11.75 -0.42
CA THR A 92 -16.85 -10.34 -0.09
C THR A 92 -16.98 -10.17 1.41
N LEU A 93 -16.24 -9.22 1.95
CA LEU A 93 -16.36 -8.84 3.36
C LEU A 93 -17.48 -7.78 3.47
N GLU A 94 -18.65 -8.19 3.96
CA GLU A 94 -19.70 -7.24 4.35
C GLU A 94 -19.34 -6.62 5.71
N GLU A 95 -18.43 -5.65 5.71
CA GLU A 95 -17.98 -5.00 6.94
C GLU A 95 -18.97 -3.92 7.41
N ALA A 96 -19.35 -3.97 8.69
CA ALA A 96 -20.12 -2.91 9.35
C ALA A 96 -19.20 -1.81 9.93
N GLU A 97 -17.93 -2.10 10.16
CA GLU A 97 -16.92 -1.17 10.70
C GLU A 97 -15.62 -1.25 9.88
N PRO A 98 -14.96 -0.11 9.62
CA PRO A 98 -13.72 -0.08 8.85
C PRO A 98 -12.52 -0.64 9.64
N ASP A 99 -11.59 -1.25 8.91
CA ASP A 99 -10.25 -1.53 9.41
C ASP A 99 -9.48 -0.23 9.70
N ILE A 100 -8.53 -0.32 10.63
CA ILE A 100 -7.70 0.81 11.06
C ILE A 100 -6.21 0.52 10.85
N THR A 101 -5.50 1.50 10.31
CA THR A 101 -4.04 1.55 10.26
C THR A 101 -3.56 2.94 10.66
N TYR A 102 -2.26 3.14 10.84
CA TYR A 102 -1.72 4.43 11.24
C TYR A 102 -0.29 4.67 10.76
N PHE A 103 0.08 5.94 10.69
CA PHE A 103 1.47 6.38 10.59
C PHE A 103 1.77 7.46 11.62
N ASN A 104 3.07 7.66 11.90
CA ASN A 104 3.52 8.74 12.76
C ASN A 104 3.91 9.96 11.93
N PHE A 105 3.38 11.11 12.31
CA PHE A 105 3.71 12.42 11.74
C PHE A 105 4.55 13.23 12.74
N ASN A 106 5.67 13.76 12.25
CA ASN A 106 6.65 14.49 13.06
C ASN A 106 6.94 15.87 12.43
N PRO A 107 6.03 16.86 12.58
CA PRO A 107 6.19 18.15 11.94
C PRO A 107 7.40 18.90 12.50
N GLN A 108 8.17 19.53 11.62
CA GLN A 108 9.36 20.31 11.98
C GLN A 108 9.13 21.83 11.81
N MET A 109 7.99 22.22 11.26
CA MET A 109 7.62 23.62 11.01
C MET A 109 6.17 23.83 11.41
N ALA A 110 5.88 24.98 12.00
CA ALA A 110 4.52 25.40 12.27
C ALA A 110 3.86 25.86 10.95
N GLY A 111 2.54 25.70 10.88
CA GLY A 111 1.74 26.05 9.70
C GLY A 111 0.62 25.07 9.44
N THR A 112 -0.20 25.39 8.43
CA THR A 112 -1.28 24.53 7.98
C THR A 112 -0.75 23.48 7.01
N TYR A 113 -0.82 22.22 7.40
CA TYR A 113 -0.51 21.08 6.55
C TYR A 113 -1.76 20.61 5.81
N THR A 114 -1.61 20.31 4.52
CA THR A 114 -2.64 19.65 3.71
C THR A 114 -2.29 18.18 3.57
N PHE A 115 -3.11 17.31 4.12
CA PHE A 115 -3.02 15.86 3.93
C PHE A 115 -3.99 15.42 2.84
N LYS A 116 -3.49 14.71 1.84
CA LYS A 116 -4.23 14.19 0.70
C LYS A 116 -4.23 12.67 0.77
N PHE A 117 -5.36 12.08 1.18
CA PHE A 117 -5.50 10.63 1.25
C PHE A 117 -6.13 10.11 -0.03
N LEU A 118 -5.54 9.07 -0.63
CA LEU A 118 -6.10 8.46 -1.84
C LEU A 118 -7.56 8.04 -1.60
N SER A 119 -8.47 8.49 -2.46
CA SER A 119 -9.91 8.24 -2.37
C SER A 119 -10.50 7.60 -3.62
N GLY A 120 -9.64 7.16 -4.54
CA GLY A 120 -10.04 6.47 -5.76
C GLY A 120 -9.25 6.90 -6.98
N MET A 121 -9.82 6.61 -8.15
CA MET A 121 -9.25 6.92 -9.45
C MET A 121 -10.37 7.43 -10.35
N ASP A 122 -10.11 8.53 -11.06
CA ASP A 122 -11.01 9.01 -12.11
C ASP A 122 -10.94 8.04 -13.30
N GLU A 123 -12.04 7.37 -13.60
CA GLU A 123 -12.10 6.37 -14.68
C GLU A 123 -11.87 6.96 -16.07
N SER A 124 -12.08 8.28 -16.25
CA SER A 124 -11.97 8.95 -17.54
C SER A 124 -10.55 9.44 -17.84
N THR A 125 -9.82 9.89 -16.83
CA THR A 125 -8.45 10.40 -16.96
C THR A 125 -7.39 9.40 -16.53
N GLY A 126 -7.76 8.45 -15.66
CA GLY A 126 -6.84 7.55 -14.97
C GLY A 126 -6.02 8.24 -13.88
N GLU A 127 -6.44 9.41 -13.41
CA GLU A 127 -5.76 10.14 -12.34
C GLU A 127 -6.34 9.76 -10.97
N TYR A 128 -5.47 9.70 -9.95
CA TYR A 128 -5.91 9.47 -8.58
C TYR A 128 -6.69 10.66 -8.02
N THR A 129 -7.74 10.36 -7.26
CA THR A 129 -8.53 11.34 -6.51
C THR A 129 -8.17 11.28 -5.02
N TYR A 130 -8.40 12.37 -4.29
CA TYR A 130 -7.98 12.49 -2.90
C TYR A 130 -9.06 13.13 -2.01
N ILE A 131 -9.11 12.72 -0.74
CA ILE A 131 -9.76 13.45 0.35
C ILE A 131 -8.70 14.30 1.03
N ASP A 132 -8.95 15.61 1.08
CA ASP A 132 -8.03 16.59 1.64
C ASP A 132 -8.44 16.97 3.08
N TYR A 133 -7.46 17.00 3.98
CA TYR A 133 -7.59 17.49 5.35
C TYR A 133 -6.58 18.62 5.59
N GLU A 134 -7.05 19.75 6.09
CA GLU A 134 -6.20 20.85 6.54
C GLU A 134 -6.01 20.76 8.05
N VAL A 135 -4.76 20.74 8.51
CA VAL A 135 -4.42 20.58 9.93
C VAL A 135 -3.36 21.59 10.34
N GLU A 136 -3.65 22.33 11.41
CA GLU A 136 -2.74 23.36 11.93
C GLU A 136 -1.71 22.75 12.89
N VAL A 137 -0.44 23.06 12.66
CA VAL A 137 0.66 22.77 13.59
C VAL A 137 1.15 24.07 14.20
N LEU A 138 1.20 24.11 15.52
CA LEU A 138 1.63 25.24 16.33
C LEU A 138 3.14 25.17 16.63
N GLU A 139 3.71 26.30 17.06
CA GLU A 139 5.08 26.38 17.58
C GLU A 139 5.22 25.72 18.96
#